data_AF-A0A6G6WN94-F1
#
_entry.id   AF-A0A6G6WN94-F1
#
_cell.length_a   1.000
_cell.length_b   1.000
_cell.length_c   1.000
_cell.angle_alpha   90.00
_cell.angle_beta   90.00
_cell.angle_gamma   90.00
#
_symmetry.space_group_name_H-M   'P 1'
#
loop_
_entity.id
_entity.type
_entity.pdbx_description
1 polymer ?
#
loop_
_entity_poly.entity_id
_entity_poly.type
_entity_poly.pdbx_seq_one_letter_code
_entity_poly.pdbx_strand_id
1 'polypeptide(L)'
;MIIRQHEGSYLRLRKIESGYDPTDKRAARTLLQEHEAKGEIVTGLLYLDPEAQDLHERYGTVIKPLNALIDGDLCPGSDVLERINASLR
;
A
#
# COMPACT_ATOMS: atom_id res chain seq x y z
N MET A 1 6.41 17.40 -22.65
CA MET A 1 7.69 17.10 -23.34
C MET A 1 7.48 15.87 -24.22
N ILE A 2 8.02 15.85 -25.44
CA ILE A 2 7.97 14.67 -26.33
C ILE A 2 9.39 14.10 -26.45
N ILE A 3 9.55 12.79 -26.25
CA ILE A 3 10.82 12.08 -26.31
C ILE A 3 10.71 10.97 -27.34
N ARG A 4 11.63 10.95 -28.32
CA ARG A 4 11.74 9.87 -29.29
C ARG A 4 12.45 8.67 -28.65
N GLN A 5 11.85 7.49 -28.74
CA GLN A 5 12.42 6.24 -28.24
C GLN A 5 13.33 5.57 -29.29
N HIS A 6 14.14 4.60 -28.86
CA HIS A 6 15.15 3.97 -29.71
C HIS A 6 14.54 3.20 -30.90
N GLU A 7 13.34 2.65 -30.73
CA GLU A 7 12.56 1.91 -31.72
C GLU A 7 11.71 2.82 -32.62
N GLY A 8 11.82 4.14 -32.44
CA GLY A 8 11.16 5.14 -33.28
C GLY A 8 9.79 5.60 -32.80
N SER A 9 9.27 5.07 -31.68
CA SER A 9 8.05 5.57 -31.04
C SER A 9 8.28 6.91 -30.33
N TYR A 10 7.20 7.55 -29.90
CA TYR A 10 7.25 8.83 -29.19
C TYR A 10 6.52 8.73 -27.85
N LEU A 11 7.20 9.13 -26.78
CA LEU A 11 6.63 9.26 -25.44
C LEU A 11 6.29 10.73 -25.17
N ARG A 12 5.04 11.01 -24.79
CA ARG A 12 4.60 12.35 -24.38
C ARG A 12 4.47 12.41 -22.85
N LEU A 13 5.43 13.04 -22.20
CA LEU A 13 5.40 13.29 -20.76
C LEU A 13 4.66 14.59 -20.45
N ARG A 14 3.74 14.52 -19.48
CA ARG A 14 3.04 15.66 -18.89
C ARG A 14 3.06 15.53 -17.37
N LYS A 15 3.28 16.64 -16.69
CA LYS A 15 3.12 16.68 -15.23
C LYS A 15 1.63 16.61 -14.91
N ILE A 16 1.26 15.87 -13.88
CA ILE A 16 -0.09 15.94 -13.29
C ILE A 16 -0.33 17.40 -12.89
N GLU A 17 -1.55 17.88 -13.17
CA GLU A 17 -1.93 19.28 -13.05
C GLU A 17 -1.70 19.85 -11.64
N SER A 18 -1.40 21.14 -11.54
CA SER A 18 -0.87 21.79 -10.32
C SER A 18 -1.87 21.97 -9.17
N GLY A 19 -3.00 21.25 -9.17
CA GLY A 19 -4.03 21.30 -8.12
C GLY A 19 -4.51 19.92 -7.68
N TYR A 20 -3.82 18.86 -8.09
CA TYR A 20 -4.18 17.50 -7.72
C TYR A 20 -3.89 17.25 -6.22
N ASP A 21 -4.93 16.97 -5.45
CA ASP A 21 -4.83 16.54 -4.05
C ASP A 21 -4.73 15.00 -3.99
N PRO A 22 -3.57 14.44 -3.63
CA PRO A 22 -3.38 12.99 -3.56
C PRO A 22 -4.13 12.33 -2.39
N THR A 23 -4.75 13.11 -1.49
CA THR A 23 -5.54 12.55 -0.37
C THR A 23 -6.98 12.25 -0.76
N ASP A 24 -7.47 12.76 -1.90
CA ASP A 24 -8.80 12.43 -2.41
C ASP A 24 -8.77 11.13 -3.24
N LYS A 25 -9.22 10.05 -2.60
CA LYS A 25 -9.35 8.72 -3.23
C LYS A 25 -10.24 8.73 -4.47
N ARG A 26 -11.29 9.55 -4.50
CA ARG A 26 -12.21 9.62 -5.65
C ARG A 26 -11.53 10.31 -6.82
N ALA A 27 -10.87 11.44 -6.56
CA ALA A 27 -10.09 12.16 -7.57
C ALA A 27 -9.02 11.25 -8.20
N ALA A 28 -8.33 10.44 -7.40
CA ALA A 28 -7.34 9.48 -7.88
C ALA A 28 -7.92 8.44 -8.84
N ARG A 29 -9.09 7.89 -8.52
CA ARG A 29 -9.76 6.91 -9.39
C ARG A 29 -10.26 7.54 -10.68
N THR A 30 -10.86 8.72 -10.59
CA THR A 30 -11.31 9.47 -11.77
C THR A 30 -10.14 9.79 -12.70
N LEU A 31 -9.03 10.29 -12.16
CA LEU A 31 -7.82 10.58 -12.92
C LEU A 31 -7.31 9.34 -13.66
N LEU A 32 -7.18 8.20 -12.97
CA LEU A 32 -6.77 6.95 -13.59
C LEU A 32 -7.68 6.54 -14.74
N GLN A 33 -8.99 6.56 -14.51
CA GLN A 33 -9.98 6.10 -15.50
C GLN A 33 -10.07 7.02 -16.73
N GLU A 34 -9.98 8.34 -16.54
CA GLU A 34 -10.00 9.30 -17.64
C GLU A 34 -8.77 9.21 -18.54
N HIS A 35 -7.61 8.93 -17.96
CA HIS A 35 -6.36 8.78 -18.71
C HIS A 35 -6.26 7.40 -19.38
N GLU A 36 -6.74 6.35 -18.72
CA GLU A 36 -6.86 5.01 -19.32
C GLU A 36 -7.73 5.06 -20.58
N ALA A 37 -8.88 5.75 -20.55
CA ALA A 37 -9.75 5.94 -21.71
C ALA A 37 -9.06 6.70 -22.87
N LYS A 38 -8.00 7.46 -22.60
CA LYS A 38 -7.19 8.20 -23.60
C LYS A 38 -5.97 7.38 -24.07
N GLY A 39 -5.78 6.15 -23.57
CA GLY A 39 -4.58 5.34 -23.84
C GLY A 39 -3.33 5.89 -23.17
N GLU A 40 -3.49 6.67 -22.09
CA GLU A 40 -2.40 7.31 -21.36
C GLU A 40 -2.14 6.60 -20.03
N ILE A 41 -0.87 6.53 -19.64
CA ILE A 41 -0.45 5.93 -18.37
C ILE A 41 -0.15 7.06 -17.38
N VAL A 42 -0.91 7.10 -16.29
CA VAL A 42 -0.66 8.05 -15.20
C VAL A 42 0.52 7.56 -14.36
N THR A 43 1.44 8.46 -14.03
CA THR A 43 2.66 8.14 -13.28
C THR A 43 2.90 9.17 -12.18
N GLY A 44 3.58 8.77 -11.10
CA GLY A 44 3.86 9.64 -9.93
C GLY A 44 3.05 9.26 -8.68
N LEU A 45 2.86 10.23 -7.78
CA LEU A 45 2.02 10.06 -6.59
C LEU A 45 0.55 10.17 -6.97
N LEU A 46 -0.15 9.03 -6.97
CA LEU A 46 -1.57 8.97 -7.33
C LEU A 46 -2.48 9.07 -6.11
N TYR A 47 -2.16 8.39 -5.02
CA TYR A 47 -2.98 8.44 -3.82
C TYR A 47 -2.11 8.25 -2.59
N LEU A 48 -2.44 8.99 -1.53
CA LEU A 48 -1.85 8.86 -0.21
C LEU A 48 -2.99 8.92 0.81
N ASP A 49 -3.08 7.88 1.63
CA ASP A 49 -3.95 7.88 2.80
C ASP A 49 -3.14 8.38 4.01
N PRO A 50 -3.39 9.59 4.54
CA PRO A 50 -2.61 10.13 5.66
C PRO A 50 -2.85 9.39 6.98
N GLU A 51 -3.96 8.66 7.09
CA GLU A 51 -4.35 7.91 8.29
C GLU A 51 -4.02 6.41 8.17
N ALA A 52 -3.33 6.01 7.10
CA ALA A 52 -2.95 4.61 6.94
C ALA A 52 -1.91 4.19 8.00
N GLN A 53 -2.31 3.23 8.82
CA GLN A 53 -1.43 2.57 9.80
C GLN A 53 -0.58 1.49 9.13
N ASP A 54 0.60 1.25 9.70
CA ASP A 54 1.43 0.14 9.27
C ASP A 54 0.78 -1.22 9.66
N LEU A 55 1.22 -2.29 8.99
CA LEU A 55 0.67 -3.63 9.19
C LEU A 55 0.80 -4.12 10.64
N HIS A 56 1.96 -3.88 11.25
CA HIS A 56 2.28 -4.33 12.60
C HIS A 56 1.47 -3.57 13.65
N GLU A 57 1.32 -2.25 13.52
CA GLU A 57 0.39 -1.43 14.30
C GLU A 57 -1.05 -1.93 14.19
N ARG A 58 -1.53 -2.15 12.96
CA ARG A 58 -2.92 -2.54 12.71
C ARG A 58 -3.28 -3.90 13.31
N TYR A 59 -2.36 -4.86 13.28
CA TYR A 59 -2.58 -6.20 13.83
C TYR A 59 -2.15 -6.34 15.30
N GLY A 60 -1.64 -5.28 15.93
CA GLY A 60 -1.16 -5.31 17.31
C GLY A 60 -0.01 -6.32 17.52
N THR A 61 0.82 -6.52 16.51
CA THR A 61 1.93 -7.48 16.57
C THR A 61 3.11 -6.90 17.34
N VAL A 62 4.02 -7.78 17.76
CA VAL A 62 5.25 -7.39 18.47
C VAL A 62 6.20 -6.60 17.57
N ILE A 63 6.98 -5.69 18.17
CA ILE A 63 8.01 -4.89 17.48
C ILE A 63 9.14 -5.78 16.93
N LYS A 64 9.40 -6.93 17.58
CA LYS A 64 10.47 -7.85 17.21
C LYS A 64 10.16 -8.48 15.84
N PRO A 65 11.10 -8.41 14.86
CA PRO A 65 10.84 -8.92 13.52
C PRO A 65 10.64 -10.44 13.54
N LEU A 66 9.75 -10.93 12.67
CA LEU A 66 9.33 -12.33 12.61
C LEU A 66 10.51 -13.31 12.50
N ASN A 67 11.54 -12.96 11.72
CA ASN A 67 12.73 -13.81 11.52
C ASN A 67 13.66 -13.90 12.74
N ALA A 68 13.45 -13.07 13.76
CA ALA A 68 14.20 -13.11 15.01
C ALA A 68 13.42 -13.79 16.15
N LEU A 69 12.13 -14.09 15.94
CA LEU A 69 11.32 -14.82 16.91
C LEU A 69 11.77 -16.28 16.97
N ILE A 70 11.84 -16.82 18.18
CA ILE A 70 12.13 -18.25 18.42
C ILE A 70 10.83 -19.01 18.67
N ASP A 71 10.88 -20.34 18.62
CA ASP A 71 9.71 -21.19 18.85
C ASP A 71 8.98 -20.86 20.16
N GLY A 72 9.72 -20.55 21.23
CA GLY A 72 9.14 -20.15 22.52
C GLY A 72 8.40 -18.81 22.51
N ASP A 73 8.71 -17.92 21.56
CA ASP A 73 7.99 -16.64 21.38
C ASP A 73 6.67 -16.84 20.64
N LEU A 74 6.59 -17.87 19.78
CA LEU A 74 5.46 -18.13 18.88
C LEU A 74 4.47 -19.15 19.47
N CYS A 75 4.96 -20.07 20.29
CA CYS A 75 4.22 -21.20 20.82
C CYS A 75 4.12 -21.09 22.36
N PRO A 76 2.98 -20.65 22.91
CA PRO A 76 2.81 -20.52 24.36
C PRO A 76 2.72 -21.87 25.11
N GLY A 77 2.70 -23.00 24.38
CA GLY A 77 2.59 -24.36 24.93
C GLY A 77 1.15 -24.76 25.26
N SER A 78 0.93 -26.07 25.46
CA SER A 78 -0.40 -26.65 25.73
C SER A 78 -1.09 -26.02 26.94
N ASP A 79 -0.35 -25.88 28.04
CA ASP A 79 -0.92 -25.48 29.32
C ASP A 79 -1.42 -24.03 29.31
N VAL A 80 -0.70 -23.14 28.60
CA VAL A 80 -1.11 -21.74 28.43
C VAL A 80 -2.27 -21.65 27.45
N LEU A 81 -2.27 -22.43 26.35
CA LEU A 81 -3.39 -22.49 25.41
C LEU A 81 -4.68 -22.97 26.08
N GLU A 82 -4.60 -23.99 26.93
CA GLU A 82 -5.75 -24.48 27.69
C GLU A 82 -6.34 -23.40 28.60
N ARG A 83 -5.48 -22.65 29.30
CA ARG A 83 -5.92 -21.53 30.14
C ARG A 83 -6.58 -20.42 29.34
N ILE A 84 -6.02 -20.06 28.17
CA ILE A 84 -6.63 -19.07 27.27
C ILE A 84 -8.00 -19.55 26.79
N ASN A 85 -8.10 -20.79 26.33
CA ASN A 85 -9.36 -21.38 25.86
C ASN A 85 -10.43 -21.46 26.96
N ALA A 86 -10.03 -21.71 28.21
CA ALA A 86 -10.95 -21.70 29.35
C ALA A 86 -11.49 -20.29 29.63
N SER A 87 -10.68 -19.23 29.45
CA SER A 87 -11.09 -17.83 29.68
C SER A 87 -12.01 -17.24 28.62
N LEU A 88 -12.10 -17.88 27.44
CA LEU A 88 -12.91 -17.44 26.30
C LEU A 88 -14.21 -18.25 26.13
N ARG A 89 -14.54 -19.13 27.08
CA ARG A 89 -15.78 -19.91 27.15
C ARG A 89 -16.74 -19.31 28.16
#